data_AF-A0A3C0V1K4-F1
#
_entry.id   AF-A0A3C0V1K4-F1
#
_cell.length_a   1.000
_cell.length_b   1.000
_cell.length_c   1.000
_cell.angle_alpha   90.00
_cell.angle_beta   90.00
_cell.angle_gamma   90.00
#
_symmetry.space_group_name_H-M   'P 1'
#
loop_
_entity.id
_entity.type
_entity.pdbx_description
1 polymer ?
#
loop_
_entity_poly.entity_id
_entity_poly.type
_entity_poly.pdbx_seq_one_letter_code
_entity_poly.pdbx_strand_id
1 'polypeptide(L)'
;MQNSGDTAPEWLEGDKKLFSGIKNIFIKNVPSQMERLKDAFASNDISTIELLSHSIKGAAAMIGAMPLKEEAGKVEQAAMESDLDNARVCFEGMEREFKKTLSALQSS
;
A
#
# COMPACT_ATOMS: atom_id res chain seq x y z
N MET A 1 -41.51 26.45 2.15
CA MET A 1 -40.09 26.62 1.79
C MET A 1 -39.23 25.76 2.72
N GLN A 2 -38.27 25.04 2.14
CA GLN A 2 -37.03 24.43 2.68
C GLN A 2 -36.90 24.21 4.20
N ASN A 3 -36.48 23.03 4.69
CA ASN A 3 -35.10 22.59 4.53
C ASN A 3 -34.97 21.05 4.69
N SER A 4 -34.75 20.35 3.58
CA SER A 4 -34.27 18.97 3.55
C SER A 4 -32.77 19.00 3.88
N GLY A 5 -32.45 19.00 5.17
CA GLY A 5 -31.08 18.91 5.66
C GLY A 5 -30.65 17.45 5.73
N ASP A 6 -30.10 16.95 4.62
CA ASP A 6 -29.45 15.64 4.53
C ASP A 6 -28.11 15.71 5.30
N THR A 7 -28.17 15.75 6.63
CA THR A 7 -26.99 15.61 7.49
C THR A 7 -26.66 14.13 7.60
N ALA A 8 -25.57 13.71 6.95
CA ALA A 8 -24.98 12.40 7.18
C ALA A 8 -24.76 12.19 8.69
N PRO A 9 -25.07 11.01 9.24
CA PRO A 9 -24.95 10.76 10.68
C PRO A 9 -23.49 10.93 11.15
N GLU A 10 -23.27 11.48 12.35
CA GLU A 10 -21.94 11.82 12.90
C GLU A 10 -20.91 10.67 12.86
N TRP A 11 -21.37 9.42 13.00
CA TRP A 11 -20.53 8.23 12.86
C TRP A 11 -19.91 8.11 11.46
N LEU A 12 -20.70 8.38 10.42
CA LEU A 12 -20.24 8.36 9.02
C LEU A 12 -19.20 9.45 8.73
N GLU A 13 -19.32 10.62 9.38
CA GLU A 13 -18.31 11.67 9.30
C GLU A 13 -17.01 11.29 10.02
N GLY A 14 -17.10 10.59 11.14
CA GLY A 14 -15.96 10.00 11.86
C GLY A 14 -15.20 8.98 10.99
N ASP A 15 -15.92 8.05 10.37
CA ASP A 15 -15.34 7.04 9.48
C ASP A 15 -14.65 7.66 8.26
N LYS A 16 -15.27 8.67 7.64
CA LYS A 16 -14.67 9.42 6.51
C LYS A 16 -13.37 10.12 6.90
N LYS A 17 -13.31 10.74 8.09
CA LYS A 17 -12.10 11.40 8.60
C LYS A 17 -10.99 10.40 8.89
N LEU A 18 -11.32 9.26 9.50
CA LEU A 18 -10.37 8.18 9.76
C LEU A 18 -9.77 7.64 8.46
N PHE A 19 -10.62 7.29 7.49
CA PHE A 19 -10.17 6.79 6.19
C PHE A 19 -9.28 7.81 5.46
N SER A 20 -9.66 9.08 5.48
CA SER A 20 -8.85 10.16 4.89
C SER A 20 -7.47 10.30 5.54
N GLY A 21 -7.39 10.10 6.87
CA GLY A 21 -6.14 10.07 7.61
C GLY A 21 -5.24 8.90 7.18
N ILE A 22 -5.79 7.69 7.13
CA ILE A 22 -5.04 6.48 6.71
C ILE A 22 -4.57 6.61 5.26
N LYS A 23 -5.43 7.09 4.37
CA LYS A 23 -5.10 7.40 2.98
C LYS A 23 -3.91 8.37 2.88
N ASN A 24 -3.93 9.46 3.65
CA ASN A 24 -2.83 10.43 3.64
C ASN A 24 -1.52 9.84 4.15
N ILE A 25 -1.56 8.97 5.16
CA ILE A 25 -0.37 8.25 5.64
C ILE A 25 0.18 7.35 4.52
N PHE A 26 -0.69 6.62 3.83
CA PHE A 26 -0.31 5.77 2.70
C PHE A 26 0.39 6.57 1.60
N ILE A 27 -0.24 7.65 1.13
CA ILE A 27 0.28 8.50 0.03
C ILE A 27 1.62 9.14 0.39
N LYS A 28 1.87 9.45 1.67
CA LYS A 28 3.14 10.06 2.11
C LYS A 28 4.25 9.03 2.29
N ASN A 29 3.94 7.86 2.85
CA ASN A 29 4.97 6.93 3.31
C ASN A 29 5.31 5.87 2.28
N VAL A 30 4.30 5.24 1.66
CA VAL A 30 4.49 4.07 0.79
C VAL A 30 5.33 4.38 -0.46
N PRO A 31 5.22 5.54 -1.14
CA PRO A 31 6.12 5.84 -2.26
C PRO A 31 7.60 5.79 -1.87
N SER A 32 7.97 6.35 -0.70
CA SER A 32 9.35 6.30 -0.23
C SER A 32 9.80 4.88 0.15
N GLN A 33 8.88 4.04 0.63
CA GLN A 33 9.16 2.63 0.92
C GLN A 33 9.36 1.83 -0.38
N MET A 34 8.59 2.12 -1.44
CA MET A 34 8.77 1.51 -2.76
C MET A 34 10.14 1.83 -3.37
N GLU A 35 10.59 3.08 -3.29
CA GLU A 35 11.93 3.48 -3.76
C GLU A 35 13.03 2.77 -2.95
N ARG A 36 12.91 2.74 -1.62
CA ARG A 36 13.88 2.01 -0.77
C ARG A 36 13.88 0.52 -1.02
N LEU A 37 12.72 -0.06 -1.34
CA LEU A 37 12.59 -1.48 -1.68
C LEU A 37 13.33 -1.78 -2.99
N LYS A 38 13.23 -0.88 -3.98
CA LYS A 38 14.00 -0.96 -5.23
C LYS A 38 15.52 -0.89 -4.98
N ASP A 39 15.98 0.00 -4.09
CA ASP A 39 17.40 0.07 -3.71
C ASP A 39 17.87 -1.22 -3.00
N ALA A 40 17.00 -1.82 -2.17
CA ALA A 40 17.28 -3.08 -1.51
C ALA A 40 17.44 -4.24 -2.52
N PHE A 41 16.62 -4.26 -3.59
CA PHE A 41 16.79 -5.20 -4.70
C PHE A 41 18.10 -5.00 -5.47
N ALA A 42 18.59 -3.76 -5.58
CA ALA A 42 19.88 -3.46 -6.21
C ALA A 42 21.07 -3.94 -5.36
N SER A 43 20.91 -3.89 -4.03
CA SER A 43 21.95 -4.31 -3.07
C SER A 43 21.81 -5.76 -2.59
N ASN A 44 20.81 -6.50 -3.08
CA ASN A 44 20.45 -7.86 -2.61
C ASN A 44 20.21 -7.93 -1.09
N ASP A 45 19.69 -6.87 -0.48
CA ASP A 45 19.42 -6.82 0.96
C ASP A 45 18.06 -7.49 1.26
N ILE A 46 18.09 -8.82 1.40
CA ILE A 46 16.92 -9.66 1.66
C ILE A 46 16.15 -9.20 2.89
N SER A 47 16.84 -8.85 3.98
CA SER A 47 16.21 -8.42 5.23
C SER A 47 15.43 -7.11 5.05
N THR A 48 15.98 -6.16 4.30
CA THR A 48 15.26 -4.92 3.98
C THR A 48 14.09 -5.18 3.01
N ILE A 49 14.25 -6.10 2.05
CA ILE A 49 13.16 -6.49 1.13
C ILE A 49 11.98 -7.07 1.89
N GLU A 50 12.24 -8.03 2.80
CA GLU A 50 11.22 -8.65 3.64
C GLU A 50 10.48 -7.60 4.49
N LEU A 51 11.24 -6.78 5.23
CA LEU A 51 10.69 -5.78 6.14
C LEU A 51 9.81 -4.74 5.43
N LEU A 52 10.29 -4.19 4.31
CA LEU A 52 9.55 -3.18 3.55
C LEU A 52 8.31 -3.79 2.91
N SER A 53 8.41 -5.00 2.35
CA SER A 53 7.28 -5.71 1.76
C SER A 53 6.19 -6.00 2.80
N HIS A 54 6.58 -6.43 4.01
CA HIS A 54 5.67 -6.60 5.14
C HIS A 54 4.96 -5.29 5.52
N SER A 55 5.71 -4.19 5.62
CA SER A 55 5.14 -2.87 5.96
C SER A 55 4.13 -2.39 4.91
N ILE A 56 4.47 -2.52 3.63
CA ILE A 56 3.61 -2.11 2.52
C ILE A 56 2.36 -3.00 2.44
N LYS A 57 2.50 -4.32 2.68
CA LYS A 57 1.37 -5.25 2.79
C LYS A 57 0.37 -4.78 3.85
N GLY A 58 0.84 -4.39 5.04
CA GLY A 58 0.01 -3.86 6.11
C GLY A 58 -0.71 -2.56 5.71
N ALA A 59 0.04 -1.62 5.14
CA ALA A 59 -0.51 -0.34 4.68
C ALA A 59 -1.59 -0.54 3.60
N ALA A 60 -1.36 -1.44 2.64
CA ALA A 60 -2.31 -1.80 1.60
C ALA A 60 -3.60 -2.42 2.17
N ALA A 61 -3.49 -3.29 3.18
CA ALA A 61 -4.65 -3.87 3.85
C ALA A 61 -5.52 -2.81 4.54
N MET A 62 -4.91 -1.81 5.17
CA MET A 62 -5.65 -0.74 5.88
C MET A 62 -6.49 0.14 4.95
N ILE A 63 -6.04 0.37 3.72
CA ILE A 63 -6.78 1.15 2.71
C ILE A 63 -7.66 0.29 1.80
N GLY A 64 -7.68 -1.03 2.01
CA GLY A 64 -8.44 -1.97 1.18
C GLY A 64 -7.84 -2.26 -0.20
N ALA A 65 -6.56 -1.93 -0.44
CA ALA A 65 -5.87 -2.19 -1.69
C ALA A 65 -5.44 -3.67 -1.79
N MET A 66 -6.41 -4.57 -1.97
CA MET A 66 -6.19 -6.02 -1.94
C MET A 66 -5.17 -6.53 -2.96
N PRO A 67 -5.20 -6.09 -4.25
CA PRO A 67 -4.19 -6.54 -5.22
C PRO A 67 -2.76 -6.16 -4.80
N LEU A 68 -2.56 -4.94 -4.29
CA LEU A 68 -1.25 -4.50 -3.80
C LEU A 68 -0.82 -5.30 -2.57
N LYS A 69 -1.74 -5.58 -1.65
CA LYS A 69 -1.48 -6.42 -0.47
C LYS A 69 -1.01 -7.82 -0.88
N GLU A 70 -1.67 -8.43 -1.87
CA GLU A 70 -1.31 -9.78 -2.36
C GLU A 70 0.08 -9.80 -2.99
N GLU A 71 0.39 -8.85 -3.87
CA GLU A 71 1.72 -8.76 -4.49
C GLU A 71 2.82 -8.48 -3.46
N ALA A 72 2.57 -7.59 -2.50
CA ALA A 72 3.51 -7.33 -1.40
C ALA A 72 3.78 -8.59 -0.55
N GLY A 73 2.75 -9.41 -0.32
CA GLY A 73 2.88 -10.69 0.36
C GLY A 73 3.71 -11.72 -0.43
N LYS A 74 3.62 -11.72 -1.77
CA LYS A 74 4.47 -12.58 -2.61
C LYS A 74 5.93 -12.17 -2.53
N VAL A 75 6.23 -10.86 -2.56
CA VAL A 75 7.60 -10.36 -2.42
C VAL A 75 8.18 -10.72 -1.05
N GLU A 76 7.41 -10.51 0.03
CA GLU A 76 7.79 -10.89 1.39
C GLU A 76 8.09 -12.39 1.48
N GLN A 77 7.19 -13.25 0.99
CA GLN A 77 7.38 -14.70 1.02
C GLN A 77 8.62 -15.14 0.24
N ALA A 78 8.82 -14.62 -0.97
CA ALA A 78 10.00 -14.93 -1.78
C ALA A 78 11.30 -14.47 -1.09
N ALA A 79 11.29 -13.32 -0.41
CA ALA A 79 12.43 -12.85 0.38
C ALA A 79 12.71 -13.77 1.58
N MET A 80 11.69 -14.23 2.30
CA MET A 80 11.85 -15.19 3.41
C MET A 80 12.46 -16.52 2.93
N GLU A 81 12.15 -16.95 1.71
CA GLU A 81 12.74 -18.14 1.08
C GLU A 81 14.12 -17.87 0.44
N SER A 82 14.63 -16.64 0.54
CA SER A 82 15.86 -16.17 -0.12
C SER A 82 15.85 -16.33 -1.65
N ASP A 83 14.67 -16.40 -2.26
CA ASP A 83 14.48 -16.46 -3.71
C ASP A 83 14.37 -15.06 -4.30
N LEU A 84 15.53 -14.41 -4.46
CA LEU A 84 15.62 -13.06 -5.00
C LEU A 84 15.21 -12.94 -6.48
N ASP A 85 15.21 -14.04 -7.24
CA ASP A 85 14.77 -14.02 -8.64
C ASP A 85 13.24 -13.92 -8.69
N ASN A 86 12.56 -14.80 -7.95
CA ASN A 86 11.12 -14.75 -7.81
C ASN A 86 10.64 -13.45 -7.13
N ALA A 87 11.36 -12.96 -6.12
CA ALA A 87 11.04 -11.69 -5.47
C ALA A 87 11.06 -10.51 -6.44
N ARG A 88 11.96 -10.49 -7.43
CA ARG A 88 12.00 -9.45 -8.47
C ARG A 88 10.80 -9.53 -9.41
N VAL A 89 10.43 -10.73 -9.85
CA VAL A 89 9.23 -10.94 -10.68
C VAL A 89 7.98 -10.47 -9.95
N CYS A 90 7.85 -10.80 -8.66
CA CYS A 90 6.74 -10.33 -7.83
C CYS A 90 6.76 -8.81 -7.62
N PHE A 91 7.95 -8.21 -7.49
CA PHE A 91 8.10 -6.77 -7.32
C PHE A 91 7.60 -5.98 -8.52
N GLU A 92 7.80 -6.47 -9.75
CA GLU A 92 7.22 -5.83 -10.95
C GLU A 92 5.67 -5.82 -10.90
N GLY A 93 5.06 -6.87 -10.36
CA GLY A 93 3.62 -6.93 -10.08
C GLY A 93 3.20 -5.90 -9.04
N MET A 94 3.92 -5.86 -7.93
CA MET A 94 3.72 -4.91 -6.84
C MET A 94 3.81 -3.46 -7.30
N GLU A 95 4.78 -3.10 -8.16
CA GLU A 95 4.93 -1.76 -8.72
C GLU A 95 3.71 -1.33 -9.55
N ARG A 96 3.15 -2.25 -10.35
CA ARG A 96 1.96 -1.96 -11.16
C ARG A 96 0.74 -1.71 -10.27
N GLU A 97 0.50 -2.56 -9.29
CA GLU A 97 -0.63 -2.41 -8.37
C GLU A 97 -0.48 -1.20 -7.46
N PHE A 98 0.76 -0.85 -7.07
CA PHE A 98 1.05 0.37 -6.34
C PHE A 98 0.66 1.62 -7.14
N LYS A 99 1.07 1.71 -8.42
CA LYS A 99 0.72 2.84 -9.29
C LYS A 99 -0.80 2.99 -9.45
N LYS A 100 -1.51 1.88 -9.70
CA LYS A 100 -2.98 1.88 -9.78
C LYS A 100 -3.62 2.36 -8.49
N THR A 101 -3.14 1.86 -7.35
CA THR A 101 -3.63 2.24 -6.02
C THR A 101 -3.41 3.73 -5.77
N LEU A 102 -2.21 4.24 -6.05
CA LEU A 102 -1.87 5.65 -5.85
C LEU A 102 -2.76 6.57 -6.71
N SER A 103 -2.97 6.24 -7.98
CA SER A 103 -3.88 6.99 -8.85
C SER A 103 -5.32 6.96 -8.34
N ALA A 104 -5.83 5.79 -7.94
CA ALA A 104 -7.19 5.66 -7.40
C ALA A 104 -7.40 6.49 -6.12
N LEU A 105 -6.40 6.53 -5.24
CA LEU A 105 -6.43 7.36 -4.04
C LEU A 105 -6.38 8.86 -4.39
N GLN A 106 -5.56 9.29 -5.35
CA GLN A 106 -5.46 10.71 -5.70
C GLN A 106 -6.67 11.26 -6.47
N SER A 107 -7.39 10.39 -7.19
CA SER A 107 -8.60 10.76 -7.95
C SER A 107 -9.89 10.75 -7.13
N SER A 108 -9.84 10.32 -5.85
CA SER A 108 -10.97 10.25 -4.92
C SER A 108 -10.86 11.33 -3.84
#